data_AF-A0AAQ3QBY5-F1
#
_entry.id   AF-A0AAQ3QBY5-F1
#
_cell.length_a   1.000
_cell.length_b   1.000
_cell.length_c   1.000
_cell.angle_alpha   90.00
_cell.angle_beta   90.00
_cell.angle_gamma   90.00
#
_symmetry.space_group_name_H-M   'P 1'
#
loop_
_entity.id
_entity.type
_entity.pdbx_description
1 polymer ?
#
loop_
_entity_poly.entity_id
_entity_poly.type
_entity_poly.pdbx_seq_one_letter_code
_entity_poly.pdbx_strand_id
1 'polypeptide(L)'
;MAEYGRYPSHNYAPSAPPMPDSYSASRPPTEGYAYPPPPTSHSYPYPSPWASGAGGSYFPPGTPPEVIRSFQTVDRDRSGFIDESELQAALSSAYQKFSIRTIRLLMFLFKNPSNPSKMGPVEFAALWGCLGQWQAIFYRFDRDRSGKIDSVELKDALISLGYAVPQSVIQVLVSNYTDSYGRGALSFDNFVECGMIVKGLTEKFKEKDTRYTGSATFSYDDFLMMIIPFIVP
;
A
#
# COMPACT_ATOMS: atom_id res chain seq x y z
N MET A 1 -17.07 -34.38 -38.73
CA MET A 1 -18.23 -33.64 -38.18
C MET A 1 -17.96 -33.44 -36.70
N ALA A 2 -17.44 -32.27 -36.29
CA ALA A 2 -18.20 -31.07 -35.87
C ALA A 2 -18.94 -31.35 -34.54
N GLU A 3 -18.85 -30.56 -33.47
CA GLU A 3 -18.86 -29.09 -33.41
C GLU A 3 -18.31 -28.53 -32.08
N TYR A 4 -17.80 -27.29 -32.16
CA TYR A 4 -17.34 -26.40 -31.08
C TYR A 4 -18.52 -25.61 -30.47
N GLY A 5 -18.47 -25.26 -29.17
CA GLY A 5 -19.31 -24.19 -28.57
C GLY A 5 -18.89 -23.87 -27.12
N ARG A 6 -18.06 -22.85 -26.88
CA ARG A 6 -18.36 -21.47 -26.37
C ARG A 6 -19.02 -21.37 -24.96
N TYR A 7 -18.20 -20.97 -23.96
CA TYR A 7 -18.33 -20.00 -22.84
C TYR A 7 -19.72 -19.48 -22.37
N PRO A 8 -19.95 -19.14 -21.06
CA PRO A 8 -19.13 -18.13 -20.36
C PRO A 8 -18.87 -18.27 -18.84
N SER A 9 -17.84 -17.50 -18.45
CA SER A 9 -17.32 -17.21 -17.12
C SER A 9 -18.31 -16.46 -16.22
N HIS A 10 -18.36 -16.80 -14.93
CA HIS A 10 -18.85 -15.89 -13.89
C HIS A 10 -17.98 -15.95 -12.63
N ASN A 11 -17.25 -14.85 -12.40
CA ASN A 11 -16.60 -14.48 -11.14
C ASN A 11 -17.68 -14.26 -10.07
N TYR A 12 -17.61 -15.00 -8.97
CA TYR A 12 -18.31 -14.64 -7.74
C TYR A 12 -17.34 -13.91 -6.81
N ALA A 13 -17.54 -12.60 -6.67
CA ALA A 13 -17.03 -11.82 -5.54
C ALA A 13 -18.23 -11.54 -4.61
N PRO A 14 -18.11 -11.72 -3.29
CA PRO A 14 -19.19 -11.37 -2.36
C PRO A 14 -19.32 -9.84 -2.26
N SER A 15 -20.53 -9.35 -2.51
CA SER A 15 -20.90 -7.93 -2.54
C SER A 15 -20.99 -7.30 -1.14
N ALA A 16 -20.71 -6.01 -1.08
CA ALA A 16 -20.95 -5.13 0.07
C ALA A 16 -22.47 -4.93 0.34
N PRO A 17 -22.87 -4.56 1.58
CA PRO A 17 -24.29 -4.47 1.97
C PRO A 17 -25.07 -3.33 1.28
N PRO A 18 -26.39 -3.48 1.07
CA PRO A 18 -27.21 -2.55 0.28
C PRO A 18 -27.65 -1.29 1.06
N MET A 19 -27.86 -0.19 0.34
CA MET A 19 -28.44 1.07 0.84
C MET A 19 -29.97 1.12 0.64
N PRO A 20 -30.72 1.88 1.46
CA PRO A 20 -32.18 2.00 1.32
C PRO A 20 -32.61 2.95 0.18
N ASP A 21 -33.77 2.61 -0.40
CA ASP A 21 -34.35 3.12 -1.65
C ASP A 21 -34.65 4.64 -1.68
N SER A 22 -34.20 5.29 -2.76
CA SER A 22 -34.72 6.60 -3.19
C SER A 22 -35.67 6.42 -4.38
N TYR A 23 -36.97 6.64 -4.15
CA TYR A 23 -38.03 6.58 -5.14
C TYR A 23 -37.83 7.58 -6.30
N SER A 24 -38.05 7.09 -7.52
CA SER A 24 -38.10 7.87 -8.75
C SER A 24 -39.51 8.37 -9.07
N ALA A 25 -39.55 9.45 -9.85
CA ALA A 25 -40.65 10.38 -10.08
C ALA A 25 -41.81 9.89 -10.97
N SER A 26 -42.96 10.57 -10.87
CA SER A 26 -43.93 10.74 -11.96
C SER A 26 -44.79 12.01 -11.80
N ARG A 27 -45.06 12.70 -12.92
CA ARG A 27 -45.96 13.87 -13.19
C ARG A 27 -46.84 13.46 -14.42
N PRO A 28 -47.91 14.16 -14.92
CA PRO A 28 -48.51 15.50 -14.66
C PRO A 28 -50.10 15.46 -14.66
N PRO A 29 -50.97 16.49 -14.92
CA PRO A 29 -50.83 17.79 -15.61
C PRO A 29 -51.50 19.10 -15.04
N THR A 30 -50.95 20.23 -15.53
CA THR A 30 -51.47 21.59 -15.85
C THR A 30 -52.57 22.30 -15.05
N GLU A 31 -52.27 23.52 -14.56
CA GLU A 31 -52.99 24.78 -14.89
C GLU A 31 -52.37 26.03 -14.21
N GLY A 32 -52.37 27.17 -14.93
CA GLY A 32 -52.70 28.49 -14.37
C GLY A 32 -51.67 29.34 -13.58
N TYR A 33 -51.03 30.27 -14.28
CA TYR A 33 -50.70 31.68 -13.91
C TYR A 33 -49.93 32.10 -12.63
N ALA A 34 -49.13 33.15 -12.86
CA ALA A 34 -48.54 34.15 -11.95
C ALA A 34 -47.10 33.90 -11.42
N TYR A 35 -46.18 34.78 -11.84
CA TYR A 35 -44.80 34.90 -11.34
C TYR A 35 -44.76 35.57 -9.96
N PRO A 36 -44.05 35.01 -8.97
CA PRO A 36 -43.56 35.73 -7.80
C PRO A 36 -42.05 36.09 -7.93
N PRO A 37 -41.55 37.06 -7.13
CA PRO A 37 -40.20 37.62 -7.24
C PRO A 37 -39.08 36.64 -6.83
N PRO A 38 -37.82 36.88 -7.22
CA PRO A 38 -36.73 35.95 -6.95
C PRO A 38 -36.41 35.88 -5.44
N PRO A 39 -36.29 34.69 -4.84
CA PRO A 39 -35.80 34.56 -3.47
C PRO A 39 -34.28 34.74 -3.44
N THR A 40 -33.86 35.56 -2.49
CA THR A 40 -32.51 35.87 -2.03
C THR A 40 -31.57 34.65 -2.00
N SER A 41 -30.37 34.84 -2.56
CA SER A 41 -29.25 33.90 -2.55
C SER A 41 -28.86 33.49 -1.13
N HIS A 42 -29.28 32.31 -0.70
CA HIS A 42 -28.71 31.66 0.48
C HIS A 42 -27.52 30.81 0.02
N SER A 43 -26.34 31.41 0.12
CA SER A 43 -25.06 30.72 -0.06
C SER A 43 -24.91 29.66 1.03
N TYR A 44 -24.94 28.38 0.65
CA TYR A 44 -24.39 27.33 1.48
C TYR A 44 -22.89 27.60 1.65
N PRO A 45 -22.36 27.70 2.88
CA PRO A 45 -20.94 27.91 3.06
C PRO A 45 -20.21 26.63 2.65
N TYR A 46 -19.55 26.68 1.50
CA TYR A 46 -18.36 25.87 1.25
C TYR A 46 -17.41 26.03 2.45
N PRO A 47 -16.86 24.96 3.02
CA PRO A 47 -15.81 25.11 4.01
C PRO A 47 -14.63 25.82 3.35
N SER A 48 -14.38 27.05 3.76
CA SER A 48 -13.21 27.81 3.28
C SER A 48 -11.92 27.17 3.79
N PRO A 49 -10.88 27.09 2.93
CA PRO A 49 -9.65 26.36 3.20
C PRO A 49 -8.62 27.20 3.97
N TRP A 50 -8.99 27.74 5.14
CA TRP A 50 -7.99 28.33 6.03
C TRP A 50 -8.43 28.32 7.50
N ALA A 51 -7.89 27.34 8.23
CA ALA A 51 -7.68 27.44 9.67
C ALA A 51 -6.28 26.92 9.98
N SER A 52 -5.31 27.85 9.85
CA SER A 52 -4.21 28.07 10.80
C SER A 52 -3.17 26.97 11.04
N GLY A 53 -2.04 27.10 10.32
CA GLY A 53 -0.76 26.49 10.69
C GLY A 53 0.23 26.57 9.54
N ALA A 54 1.19 27.49 9.63
CA ALA A 54 2.25 27.66 8.63
C ALA A 54 2.97 26.32 8.35
N GLY A 55 2.99 25.87 7.09
CA GLY A 55 3.72 24.68 6.64
C GLY A 55 2.89 23.40 6.43
N GLY A 56 1.56 23.48 6.37
CA GLY A 56 0.67 22.31 6.33
C GLY A 56 0.96 21.31 5.20
N SER A 57 1.33 20.10 5.60
CA SER A 57 1.54 18.95 4.72
C SER A 57 0.21 18.52 4.07
N TYR A 58 0.11 18.63 2.74
CA TYR A 58 -1.12 18.31 2.00
C TYR A 58 -1.21 16.83 1.64
N PHE A 59 -2.39 16.23 1.81
CA PHE A 59 -2.71 14.90 1.26
C PHE A 59 -3.05 14.99 -0.23
N PRO A 60 -2.71 13.98 -1.04
CA PRO A 60 -3.17 13.91 -2.43
C PRO A 60 -4.70 13.97 -2.55
N PRO A 61 -5.26 14.63 -3.59
CA PRO A 61 -6.70 14.61 -3.84
C PRO A 61 -7.24 13.18 -3.97
N GLY A 62 -8.36 12.88 -3.30
CA GLY A 62 -8.94 11.54 -3.30
C GLY A 62 -8.32 10.57 -2.30
N THR A 63 -7.41 11.02 -1.43
CA THR A 63 -6.90 10.19 -0.33
C THR A 63 -8.07 9.74 0.56
N PRO A 64 -8.21 8.42 0.82
CA PRO A 64 -9.31 7.93 1.61
C PRO A 64 -9.32 8.47 3.06
N PRO A 65 -10.48 8.76 3.67
CA PRO A 65 -10.56 9.32 5.01
C PRO A 65 -9.92 8.44 6.09
N GLU A 66 -9.90 7.13 5.91
CA GLU A 66 -9.19 6.20 6.80
C GLU A 66 -7.68 6.43 6.79
N VAL A 67 -7.06 6.75 5.66
CA VAL A 67 -5.62 7.03 5.57
C VAL A 67 -5.28 8.33 6.30
N ILE A 68 -6.12 9.35 6.14
CA ILE A 68 -5.96 10.64 6.83
C ILE A 68 -6.08 10.45 8.36
N ARG A 69 -7.09 9.70 8.80
CA ARG A 69 -7.28 9.38 10.23
C ARG A 69 -6.13 8.55 10.79
N SER A 70 -5.63 7.56 10.03
CA SER A 70 -4.45 6.80 10.41
C SER A 70 -3.26 7.72 10.58
N PHE A 71 -2.95 8.58 9.59
CA PHE A 71 -1.83 9.53 9.69
C PHE A 71 -1.91 10.39 10.94
N GLN A 72 -3.07 10.99 11.23
CA GLN A 72 -3.29 11.82 12.43
C GLN A 72 -3.17 11.05 13.75
N THR A 73 -3.39 9.73 13.72
CA THR A 73 -3.22 8.87 14.90
C THR A 73 -1.75 8.47 15.08
N VAL A 74 -1.01 8.32 13.97
CA VAL A 74 0.42 8.00 13.98
C VAL A 74 1.27 9.20 14.37
N ASP A 75 0.98 10.38 13.81
CA ASP A 75 1.61 11.67 14.12
C ASP A 75 1.20 12.15 15.51
N ARG A 76 1.92 11.67 16.54
CA ARG A 76 1.59 11.89 17.95
C ARG A 76 2.00 13.27 18.40
N ASP A 77 3.11 13.77 17.88
CA ASP A 77 3.62 15.10 18.19
C ASP A 77 2.93 16.21 17.38
N ARG A 78 2.11 15.85 16.39
CA ARG A 78 1.39 16.74 15.48
C ARG A 78 2.33 17.64 14.69
N SER A 79 3.52 17.14 14.37
CA SER A 79 4.49 17.87 13.57
C SER A 79 4.10 17.94 12.10
N GLY A 80 3.09 17.18 11.66
CA GLY A 80 2.68 17.07 10.26
C GLY A 80 3.58 16.14 9.44
N PHE A 81 4.44 15.38 10.13
CA PHE A 81 5.36 14.41 9.57
C PHE A 81 5.47 13.22 10.52
N ILE A 82 5.70 12.03 9.96
CA ILE A 82 5.88 10.80 10.73
C ILE A 82 7.36 10.45 10.82
N ASP A 83 7.84 10.20 12.04
CA ASP A 83 9.18 9.68 12.29
C ASP A 83 9.23 8.15 12.48
N GLU A 84 10.45 7.61 12.66
CA GLU A 84 10.69 6.18 12.86
C GLU A 84 9.98 5.62 14.09
N SER A 85 9.95 6.38 15.19
CA SER A 85 9.35 5.94 16.46
C SER A 85 7.83 5.91 16.36
N GLU A 86 7.25 6.91 15.72
CA GLU A 86 5.82 7.00 15.45
C GLU A 86 5.36 5.88 14.52
N LEU A 87 6.07 5.66 13.41
CA LEU A 87 5.76 4.59 12.47
C LEU A 87 5.90 3.21 13.12
N GLN A 88 6.98 2.97 13.88
CA GLN A 88 7.17 1.70 14.58
C GLN A 88 6.02 1.42 15.54
N ALA A 89 5.62 2.42 16.33
CA ALA A 89 4.56 2.26 17.31
C ALA A 89 3.19 2.06 16.65
N ALA A 90 2.94 2.67 15.49
CA ALA A 90 1.72 2.47 14.73
C ALA A 90 1.66 1.05 14.15
N LEU A 91 2.71 0.61 13.46
CA LEU A 91 2.73 -0.72 12.84
C LEU A 91 2.78 -1.84 13.89
N SER A 92 3.49 -1.63 15.00
CA SER A 92 3.52 -2.61 16.10
C SER A 92 2.24 -2.66 16.94
N SER A 93 1.35 -1.67 16.82
CA SER A 93 0.02 -1.73 17.46
C SER A 93 -1.03 -2.37 16.55
N ALA A 94 -0.90 -2.20 15.23
CA ALA A 94 -1.75 -2.85 14.24
C ALA A 94 -1.38 -4.34 14.00
N TYR A 95 -0.13 -4.72 14.22
CA TYR A 95 0.42 -6.05 13.94
C TYR A 95 1.29 -6.58 15.09
N GLN A 96 1.89 -7.76 14.92
CA GLN A 96 2.99 -8.19 15.81
C GLN A 96 4.18 -7.22 15.66
N LYS A 97 4.99 -7.09 16.72
CA LYS A 97 6.07 -6.08 16.82
C LYS A 97 6.92 -6.04 15.55
N PHE A 98 6.78 -4.99 14.75
CA PHE A 98 7.61 -4.77 13.56
C PHE A 98 9.05 -4.52 14.00
N SER A 99 9.99 -5.21 13.36
CA SER A 99 11.41 -4.98 13.62
C SER A 99 11.78 -3.56 13.20
N ILE A 100 12.68 -2.92 13.96
CA ILE A 100 13.17 -1.58 13.62
C ILE A 100 13.84 -1.58 12.24
N ARG A 101 14.42 -2.72 11.84
CA ARG A 101 15.02 -2.96 10.53
C ARG A 101 13.98 -2.77 9.43
N THR A 102 12.80 -3.38 9.59
CA THR A 102 11.68 -3.22 8.64
C THR A 102 11.22 -1.76 8.60
N ILE A 103 11.07 -1.10 9.74
CA ILE A 103 10.59 0.30 9.80
C ILE A 103 11.52 1.23 9.04
N ARG A 104 12.83 1.13 9.25
CA ARG A 104 13.83 1.94 8.55
C ARG A 104 13.86 1.67 7.05
N LEU A 105 13.71 0.40 6.64
CA LEU A 105 13.56 0.04 5.23
C LEU A 105 12.32 0.71 4.61
N LEU A 106 11.17 0.67 5.29
CA LEU A 106 9.93 1.31 4.82
C LEU A 106 10.10 2.83 4.70
N MET A 107 10.69 3.47 5.72
CA MET A 107 11.03 4.90 5.67
C MET A 107 11.93 5.19 4.48
N PHE A 108 12.98 4.40 4.26
CA PHE A 108 13.91 4.59 3.15
C PHE A 108 13.23 4.45 1.77
N LEU A 109 12.33 3.48 1.61
CA LEU A 109 11.67 3.21 0.33
C LEU A 109 10.62 4.25 -0.06
N PHE A 110 9.98 4.87 0.93
CA PHE A 110 8.86 5.80 0.70
C PHE A 110 9.21 7.26 0.97
N LYS A 111 10.38 7.58 1.53
CA LYS A 111 10.78 8.96 1.86
C LYS A 111 10.82 9.87 0.63
N ASN A 112 10.62 11.15 0.91
CA ASN A 112 10.92 12.22 -0.01
C ASN A 112 12.45 12.42 -0.13
N PRO A 113 13.03 12.53 -1.34
CA PRO A 113 14.45 12.82 -1.52
C PRO A 113 14.92 14.09 -0.80
N SER A 114 14.03 15.07 -0.63
CA SER A 114 14.34 16.36 -0.01
C SER A 114 14.27 16.38 1.52
N ASN A 115 13.62 15.39 2.15
CA ASN A 115 13.57 15.27 3.61
C ASN A 115 13.65 13.80 4.03
N PRO A 116 14.88 13.25 4.14
CA PRO A 116 15.06 11.81 4.25
C PRO A 116 14.71 11.22 5.62
N SER A 117 14.55 12.05 6.65
CA SER A 117 14.34 11.60 8.03
C SER A 117 12.88 11.63 8.48
N LYS A 118 11.97 12.13 7.64
CA LYS A 118 10.57 12.37 7.99
C LYS A 118 9.63 12.05 6.83
N MET A 119 8.51 11.41 7.11
CA MET A 119 7.51 11.01 6.12
C MET A 119 6.32 11.97 6.12
N GLY A 120 6.02 12.58 4.98
CA GLY A 120 4.84 13.42 4.83
C GLY A 120 3.56 12.62 4.55
N PRO A 121 2.41 13.29 4.47
CA PRO A 121 1.11 12.69 4.13
C PRO A 121 1.08 11.96 2.78
N VAL A 122 1.78 12.49 1.77
CA VAL A 122 1.84 11.90 0.42
C VAL A 122 2.57 10.56 0.49
N GLU A 123 3.74 10.57 1.11
CA GLU A 123 4.58 9.39 1.27
C GLU A 123 3.90 8.34 2.17
N PHE A 124 3.24 8.78 3.25
CA PHE A 124 2.49 7.89 4.14
C PHE A 124 1.29 7.26 3.43
N ALA A 125 0.54 8.00 2.61
CA ALA A 125 -0.57 7.43 1.86
C ALA A 125 -0.10 6.32 0.92
N ALA A 126 1.05 6.52 0.26
CA ALA A 126 1.68 5.50 -0.58
C ALA A 126 2.13 4.27 0.24
N LEU A 127 2.77 4.49 1.39
CA LEU A 127 3.17 3.40 2.29
C LEU A 127 1.95 2.61 2.79
N TRP A 128 0.92 3.30 3.26
CA TRP A 128 -0.28 2.68 3.81
C TRP A 128 -1.01 1.83 2.76
N GLY A 129 -1.16 2.35 1.54
CA GLY A 129 -1.72 1.59 0.43
C GLY A 129 -0.88 0.36 0.09
N CYS A 130 0.45 0.48 0.11
CA CYS A 130 1.35 -0.64 -0.13
C CYS A 130 1.24 -1.72 0.96
N LEU A 131 1.23 -1.34 2.24
CA LEU A 131 1.05 -2.27 3.36
C LEU A 131 -0.29 -2.99 3.29
N GLY A 132 -1.37 -2.29 2.91
CA GLY A 132 -2.68 -2.91 2.69
C GLY A 132 -2.66 -3.97 1.59
N GLN A 133 -1.92 -3.76 0.50
CA GLN A 133 -1.73 -4.77 -0.54
C GLN A 133 -0.96 -5.99 -0.01
N TRP A 134 0.15 -5.77 0.70
CA TRP A 134 0.93 -6.86 1.30
C TRP A 134 0.10 -7.67 2.30
N GLN A 135 -0.74 -7.01 3.10
CA GLN A 135 -1.65 -7.66 4.03
C GLN A 135 -2.70 -8.52 3.31
N ALA A 136 -3.32 -7.99 2.26
CA ALA A 136 -4.29 -8.75 1.46
C ALA A 136 -3.65 -10.00 0.82
N ILE A 137 -2.39 -9.89 0.39
CA ILE A 137 -1.63 -11.00 -0.19
C ILE A 137 -1.26 -12.01 0.87
N PHE A 138 -0.77 -11.57 2.03
CA PHE A 138 -0.45 -12.47 3.13
C PHE A 138 -1.65 -13.36 3.48
N TYR A 139 -2.83 -12.78 3.72
CA TYR A 139 -4.03 -13.56 4.04
C TYR A 139 -4.55 -14.42 2.89
N ARG A 140 -4.25 -14.05 1.65
CA ARG A 140 -4.63 -14.85 0.48
C ARG A 140 -3.73 -16.09 0.32
N PHE A 141 -2.45 -15.97 0.68
CA PHE A 141 -1.46 -17.01 0.46
C PHE A 141 -1.14 -17.84 1.71
N ASP A 142 -1.48 -17.37 2.91
CA ASP A 142 -1.57 -18.17 4.14
C ASP A 142 -2.79 -19.11 4.05
N ARG A 143 -2.68 -20.15 3.22
CA ARG A 143 -3.80 -21.01 2.82
C ARG A 143 -4.24 -21.91 3.97
N ASP A 144 -3.27 -22.31 4.79
CA ASP A 144 -3.50 -23.14 5.96
C ASP A 144 -3.92 -22.34 7.21
N ARG A 145 -3.92 -20.99 7.10
CA ARG A 145 -4.23 -20.06 8.20
C ARG A 145 -3.32 -20.28 9.40
N SER A 146 -2.07 -20.67 9.15
CA SER A 146 -1.06 -20.83 10.19
C SER A 146 -0.62 -19.49 10.78
N GLY A 147 -0.96 -18.36 10.13
CA GLY A 147 -0.45 -17.05 10.46
C GLY A 147 1.01 -16.88 10.04
N LYS A 148 1.50 -17.74 9.14
CA LYS A 148 2.85 -17.70 8.57
C LYS A 148 2.81 -18.04 7.09
N ILE A 149 3.87 -17.68 6.37
CA ILE A 149 4.04 -17.95 4.94
C ILE A 149 5.24 -18.85 4.74
N ASP A 150 5.04 -20.06 4.24
CA ASP A 150 6.14 -20.97 3.92
C ASP A 150 6.85 -20.60 2.60
N SER A 151 7.92 -21.32 2.26
CA SER A 151 8.70 -21.06 1.03
C SER A 151 7.92 -21.23 -0.28
N VAL A 152 6.91 -22.10 -0.30
CA VAL A 152 6.06 -22.35 -1.47
C VAL A 152 5.03 -21.23 -1.60
N GLU A 153 4.39 -20.86 -0.50
CA GLU A 153 3.45 -19.75 -0.43
C GLU A 153 4.12 -18.41 -0.74
N LEU A 154 5.35 -18.19 -0.25
CA LEU A 154 6.14 -17.00 -0.57
C LEU A 154 6.39 -16.87 -2.08
N LYS A 155 6.74 -17.98 -2.73
CA LYS A 155 6.97 -17.99 -4.18
C LYS A 155 5.72 -17.60 -4.94
N ASP A 156 4.60 -18.24 -4.62
CA ASP A 156 3.32 -17.96 -5.26
C ASP A 156 2.87 -16.51 -5.02
N ALA A 157 3.08 -15.98 -3.81
CA ALA A 157 2.78 -14.60 -3.45
C ALA A 157 3.61 -13.60 -4.26
N LEU A 158 4.94 -13.81 -4.37
CA LEU A 158 5.82 -12.95 -5.15
C LEU A 158 5.48 -12.98 -6.65
N ILE A 159 5.12 -14.15 -7.20
CA ILE A 159 4.64 -14.26 -8.58
C ILE A 159 3.34 -13.48 -8.77
N SER A 160 2.39 -13.60 -7.83
CA SER A 160 1.12 -12.85 -7.89
C SER A 160 1.31 -11.33 -7.81
N LEU A 161 2.44 -10.88 -7.27
CA LEU A 161 2.86 -9.48 -7.23
C LEU A 161 3.63 -9.04 -8.49
N GLY A 162 3.89 -9.95 -9.43
CA GLY A 162 4.65 -9.68 -10.65
C GLY A 162 6.17 -9.83 -10.50
N TYR A 163 6.64 -10.46 -9.42
CA TYR A 163 8.06 -10.72 -9.18
C TYR A 163 8.42 -12.18 -9.43
N ALA A 164 9.12 -12.45 -10.54
CA ALA A 164 9.64 -13.77 -10.87
C ALA A 164 11.00 -14.00 -10.17
N VAL A 165 10.96 -14.33 -8.88
CA VAL A 165 12.18 -14.54 -8.08
C VAL A 165 12.67 -16.00 -8.22
N PRO A 166 13.96 -16.23 -8.54
CA PRO A 166 14.51 -17.59 -8.62
C PRO A 166 14.42 -18.36 -7.30
N GLN A 167 14.20 -19.67 -7.36
CA GLN A 167 14.06 -20.52 -6.16
C GLN A 167 15.26 -20.42 -5.21
N SER A 168 16.48 -20.31 -5.75
CA SER A 168 17.71 -20.14 -4.95
C SER A 168 17.66 -18.88 -4.10
N VAL A 169 17.14 -17.77 -4.64
CA VAL A 169 16.97 -16.51 -3.90
C VAL A 169 15.89 -16.63 -2.84
N ILE A 170 14.78 -17.32 -3.13
CA ILE A 170 13.71 -17.59 -2.15
C ILE A 170 14.25 -18.37 -0.95
N GLN A 171 15.06 -19.41 -1.20
CA GLN A 171 15.68 -20.19 -0.11
C GLN A 171 16.59 -19.32 0.76
N VAL A 172 17.41 -18.46 0.13
CA VAL A 172 18.25 -17.49 0.86
C VAL A 172 17.37 -16.55 1.70
N LEU A 173 16.32 -15.98 1.13
CA LEU A 173 15.41 -15.09 1.85
C LEU A 173 14.82 -15.79 3.08
N VAL A 174 14.20 -16.96 2.92
CA VAL A 174 13.59 -17.71 4.04
C VAL A 174 14.64 -18.03 5.11
N SER A 175 15.83 -18.50 4.70
CA SER A 175 16.89 -18.87 5.64
C SER A 175 17.41 -17.71 6.50
N ASN A 176 17.26 -16.45 6.07
CA ASN A 176 17.66 -15.29 6.87
C ASN A 176 16.71 -15.01 8.05
N TYR A 177 15.50 -15.56 8.03
CA TYR A 177 14.46 -15.30 9.05
C TYR A 177 14.04 -16.55 9.82
N THR A 178 14.61 -17.72 9.51
CA THR A 178 14.25 -18.99 10.15
C THR A 178 15.51 -19.67 10.67
N ASP A 179 15.57 -19.96 11.97
CA ASP A 179 16.69 -20.71 12.55
C ASP A 179 16.87 -22.06 11.84
N SER A 180 18.14 -22.48 11.73
CA SER A 180 18.67 -23.49 10.80
C SER A 180 18.13 -24.94 10.94
N TYR A 181 16.98 -25.17 11.56
CA TYR A 181 16.41 -26.50 11.84
C TYR A 181 14.91 -26.66 11.55
N GLY A 182 14.21 -25.66 10.99
CA GLY A 182 12.77 -25.73 10.72
C GLY A 182 12.40 -25.76 9.24
N ARG A 183 11.25 -26.37 8.90
CA ARG A 183 10.52 -26.02 7.67
C ARG A 183 10.13 -24.54 7.79
N GLY A 184 10.96 -23.67 7.23
CA GLY A 184 10.93 -22.24 7.47
C GLY A 184 9.63 -21.60 7.00
N ALA A 185 9.00 -20.81 7.87
CA ALA A 185 7.81 -20.02 7.57
C ALA A 185 7.95 -18.61 8.17
N LEU A 186 7.59 -17.61 7.38
CA LEU A 186 7.74 -16.20 7.71
C LEU A 186 6.50 -15.70 8.44
N SER A 187 6.69 -15.03 9.57
CA SER A 187 5.67 -14.17 10.16
C SER A 187 5.36 -12.98 9.24
N PHE A 188 4.26 -12.28 9.51
CA PHE A 188 3.82 -11.16 8.66
C PHE A 188 4.87 -10.06 8.49
N ASP A 189 5.55 -9.66 9.57
CA ASP A 189 6.63 -8.68 9.56
C ASP A 189 7.79 -9.11 8.65
N ASN A 190 8.26 -10.34 8.80
CA ASN A 190 9.33 -10.93 7.98
C ASN A 190 8.90 -11.07 6.51
N PHE A 191 7.63 -11.42 6.25
CA PHE A 191 7.08 -11.47 4.91
C PHE A 191 7.06 -10.08 4.25
N VAL A 192 6.58 -9.05 4.95
CA VAL A 192 6.60 -7.66 4.46
C VAL A 192 8.04 -7.21 4.21
N GLU A 193 8.97 -7.50 5.12
CA GLU A 193 10.37 -7.14 4.97
C GLU A 193 11.02 -7.81 3.75
N CYS A 194 10.88 -9.13 3.59
CA CYS A 194 11.32 -9.86 2.40
C CYS A 194 10.74 -9.25 1.13
N GLY A 195 9.43 -9.02 1.14
CA GLY A 195 8.69 -8.46 0.03
C GLY A 195 9.20 -7.10 -0.41
N MET A 196 9.45 -6.21 0.56
CA MET A 196 9.93 -4.87 0.31
C MET A 196 11.38 -4.83 -0.18
N ILE A 197 12.24 -5.72 0.32
CA ILE A 197 13.61 -5.88 -0.21
C ILE A 197 13.55 -6.33 -1.67
N VAL A 198 12.78 -7.37 -1.97
CA VAL A 198 12.62 -7.88 -3.34
C VAL A 198 12.07 -6.79 -4.26
N LYS A 199 11.02 -6.08 -3.84
CA LYS A 199 10.43 -4.97 -4.59
C LYS A 199 11.46 -3.88 -4.87
N GLY A 200 12.11 -3.36 -3.83
CA GLY A 200 13.04 -2.24 -3.95
C GLY A 200 14.28 -2.57 -4.79
N LEU A 201 14.88 -3.75 -4.58
CA LEU A 201 16.02 -4.20 -5.40
C LEU A 201 15.60 -4.46 -6.85
N THR A 202 14.40 -5.00 -7.09
CA THR A 202 13.89 -5.21 -8.45
C THR A 202 13.64 -3.89 -9.16
N GLU A 203 13.08 -2.89 -8.48
CA GLU A 203 12.87 -1.55 -9.04
C GLU A 203 14.19 -0.87 -9.41
N LYS A 204 15.18 -0.91 -8.50
CA LYS A 204 16.52 -0.38 -8.76
C LYS A 204 17.25 -1.12 -9.89
N PHE A 205 17.08 -2.44 -9.98
CA PHE A 205 17.63 -3.22 -11.08
C PHE A 205 17.01 -2.81 -12.42
N LYS A 206 15.67 -2.65 -12.47
CA LYS A 206 14.94 -2.22 -13.68
C LYS A 206 15.36 -0.83 -14.18
N GLU A 207 15.76 0.08 -13.29
CA GLU A 207 16.32 1.38 -13.67
C GLU A 207 17.58 1.23 -14.56
N LYS A 208 18.36 0.16 -14.37
CA LYS A 208 19.56 -0.13 -15.18
C LYS A 208 19.31 -1.11 -16.33
N ASP A 209 18.39 -2.07 -16.18
CA ASP A 209 17.97 -3.00 -17.25
C ASP A 209 16.85 -2.40 -18.11
N THR A 210 17.14 -1.27 -18.78
CA THR A 210 16.17 -0.54 -19.61
C THR A 210 15.62 -1.35 -20.80
N ARG A 211 16.29 -2.45 -21.15
CA ARG A 211 15.91 -3.34 -22.27
C ARG A 211 15.23 -4.63 -21.80
N TYR A 212 15.02 -4.81 -20.50
CA TYR A 212 14.40 -6.01 -19.91
C TYR A 212 15.09 -7.32 -20.34
N THR A 213 16.40 -7.29 -20.40
CA THR A 213 17.23 -8.45 -20.79
C THR A 213 17.47 -9.42 -19.65
N GLY A 214 17.14 -9.03 -18.40
CA GLY A 214 17.50 -9.76 -17.19
C GLY A 214 18.96 -9.57 -16.79
N SER A 215 19.65 -8.57 -17.35
CA SER A 215 21.05 -8.24 -17.06
C SER A 215 21.25 -6.73 -17.03
N ALA A 216 22.04 -6.25 -16.08
CA ALA A 216 22.37 -4.83 -15.93
C ALA A 216 23.84 -4.65 -15.53
N THR A 217 24.45 -3.58 -16.02
CA THR A 217 25.82 -3.19 -15.67
C THR A 217 25.79 -2.04 -14.67
N PHE A 218 26.55 -2.18 -13.59
CA PHE A 218 26.67 -1.17 -12.54
C PHE A 218 28.14 -0.76 -12.41
N SER A 219 28.39 0.53 -12.14
CA SER A 219 29.67 0.93 -11.54
C SER A 219 29.71 0.39 -10.09
N TYR A 220 30.91 0.26 -9.52
CA TYR A 220 31.03 -0.17 -8.13
C TYR A 220 30.30 0.77 -7.16
N ASP A 221 30.41 2.09 -7.40
CA ASP A 221 29.74 3.13 -6.61
C ASP A 221 28.21 3.01 -6.71
N ASP A 222 27.67 2.91 -7.92
CA ASP A 222 26.22 2.75 -8.15
C ASP A 222 25.70 1.48 -7.48
N PHE A 223 26.46 0.38 -7.55
CA PHE A 223 26.09 -0.88 -6.93
C PHE A 223 26.03 -0.75 -5.40
N LEU A 224 27.06 -0.17 -4.77
CA LEU A 224 27.08 0.03 -3.32
C LEU A 224 25.94 0.94 -2.85
N MET A 225 25.75 2.08 -3.51
CA MET A 225 24.66 3.02 -3.19
C MET A 225 23.28 2.39 -3.35
N MET A 226 23.14 1.44 -4.29
CA MET A 226 21.92 0.67 -4.47
C MET A 226 21.67 -0.32 -3.33
N ILE A 227 22.69 -1.06 -2.87
CA ILE A 227 22.48 -2.18 -1.93
C ILE A 227 22.54 -1.78 -0.45
N ILE A 228 23.36 -0.79 -0.08
CA ILE A 228 23.60 -0.41 1.32
C ILE A 228 22.28 -0.17 2.09
N PRO A 229 21.29 0.55 1.53
CA PRO A 229 20.03 0.81 2.23
C PRO A 229 19.20 -0.44 2.57
N PHE A 230 19.42 -1.56 1.87
CA PHE A 230 18.70 -2.82 2.11
C PHE A 230 19.43 -3.73 3.11
N ILE A 231 20.74 -3.52 3.29
CA ILE A 231 21.61 -4.31 4.18
C ILE A 231 21.69 -3.65 5.55
N VAL A 232 21.94 -2.34 5.57
CA VAL A 232 22.13 -1.54 6.78
C VAL A 232 21.06 -0.45 6.78
N PRO A 233 19.83 -0.76 7.23
CA PRO A 233 18.78 0.23 7.29
C PRO A 233 18.90 1.15 8.52
#